data_AF-A0A4S2KUS9-F1
#
_entry.id   AF-A0A4S2KUS9-F1
#
_cell.length_a   1.000
_cell.length_b   1.000
_cell.length_c   1.000
_cell.angle_alpha   90.00
_cell.angle_beta   90.00
_cell.angle_gamma   90.00
#
_symmetry.space_group_name_H-M   'P 1'
#
loop_
_entity.id
_entity.type
_entity.pdbx_description
1 polymer ?
#
loop_
_entity_poly.entity_id
_entity_poly.type
_entity_poly.pdbx_seq_one_letter_code
_entity_poly.pdbx_strand_id
1 'polypeptide(L)'
;MFVTAADFQTPWFSYDRPRFVNFGIIGFILAHEVNHGFDNKGHLYDKNGERLGWLSAMAGEYYNKRQDCFVEQFNKYPIDKNTNRKI
;
A
#
# COMPACT_ATOMS: atom_id res chain seq x y z
N MET A 1 -6.43 4.67 8.32
CA MET A 1 -6.53 3.20 8.24
C MET A 1 -7.94 2.80 8.62
N PHE A 2 -8.64 2.12 7.72
CA PHE A 2 -9.95 1.54 8.00
C PHE A 2 -9.99 0.12 7.44
N VAL A 3 -10.24 -0.87 8.30
CA VAL A 3 -10.56 -2.25 7.91
C VAL A 3 -11.84 -2.61 8.64
N THR A 4 -12.85 -3.03 7.89
CA THR A 4 -14.21 -3.19 8.41
C THR A 4 -14.46 -4.62 8.89
N ALA A 5 -15.55 -4.83 9.62
CA ALA A 5 -15.97 -6.17 10.00
C ALA A 5 -16.19 -7.09 8.78
N ALA A 6 -16.55 -6.52 7.61
CA ALA A 6 -16.75 -7.27 6.38
C ALA A 6 -15.45 -7.85 5.79
N ASP A 7 -14.27 -7.38 6.23
CA ASP A 7 -12.97 -7.90 5.81
C ASP A 7 -12.50 -9.07 6.69
N PHE A 8 -13.14 -9.32 7.84
CA PHE A 8 -12.81 -10.39 8.78
C PHE A 8 -13.67 -11.65 8.59
N GLN A 9 -14.00 -11.95 7.35
CA GLN A 9 -14.76 -13.15 6.93
C GLN A 9 -14.13 -13.75 5.67
N THR A 10 -14.55 -14.96 5.32
CA THR A 10 -14.14 -15.64 4.08
C THR A 10 -14.44 -14.75 2.86
N PRO A 11 -13.50 -14.58 1.91
CA PRO A 11 -12.23 -15.32 1.75
C PRO A 11 -11.02 -14.72 2.49
N TRP A 12 -11.17 -13.55 3.10
CA TRP A 12 -10.07 -12.73 3.60
C TRP A 12 -9.54 -13.16 4.95
N PHE A 13 -10.41 -13.64 5.84
CA PHE A 13 -10.06 -14.18 7.15
C PHE A 13 -10.97 -15.35 7.51
N SER A 14 -10.40 -16.39 8.13
CA SER A 14 -11.17 -17.38 8.84
C SER A 14 -10.40 -17.84 10.07
N TYR A 15 -11.12 -18.11 11.16
CA TYR A 15 -10.52 -18.55 12.41
C TYR A 15 -9.99 -19.98 12.34
N ASP A 16 -10.64 -20.84 11.56
CA ASP A 16 -10.38 -22.28 11.46
C ASP A 16 -9.25 -22.68 10.48
N ARG A 17 -8.70 -21.73 9.71
CA ARG A 17 -7.64 -22.02 8.72
C ARG A 17 -6.23 -21.75 9.27
N PRO A 18 -5.17 -22.31 8.64
CA PRO A 18 -3.80 -22.11 9.10
C PRO A 18 -3.43 -20.62 9.17
N ARG A 19 -2.80 -20.19 10.26
CA ARG A 19 -2.51 -18.77 10.52
C ARG A 19 -1.72 -18.10 9.40
N PHE A 20 -0.79 -18.81 8.76
CA PHE A 20 0.00 -18.25 7.67
C PHE A 20 -0.87 -17.79 6.48
N VAL A 21 -2.04 -18.41 6.26
CA VAL A 21 -3.01 -17.96 5.24
C VAL A 21 -3.63 -16.63 5.66
N ASN A 22 -4.01 -16.48 6.94
CA ASN A 22 -4.49 -15.20 7.47
C ASN A 22 -3.41 -14.11 7.36
N PHE A 23 -2.17 -14.41 7.72
CA PHE A 23 -1.07 -13.45 7.57
C PHE A 23 -0.83 -13.05 6.11
N GLY A 24 -0.92 -14.00 5.17
CA GLY A 24 -0.76 -13.71 3.75
C GLY A 24 -1.88 -12.85 3.15
N ILE A 25 -3.09 -12.93 3.69
CA ILE A 25 -4.26 -12.24 3.14
C ILE A 25 -4.62 -11.00 3.97
N ILE A 26 -5.28 -11.16 5.12
CA ILE A 26 -5.69 -10.01 5.94
C ILE A 26 -4.47 -9.27 6.52
N GLY A 27 -3.37 -9.99 6.79
CA GLY A 27 -2.10 -9.36 7.18
C GLY A 27 -1.54 -8.44 6.08
N PHE A 28 -1.63 -8.85 4.81
CA PHE A 28 -1.27 -8.01 3.68
C PHE A 28 -2.18 -6.77 3.57
N ILE A 29 -3.51 -6.94 3.71
CA ILE A 29 -4.47 -5.82 3.68
C ILE A 29 -4.17 -4.81 4.79
N LEU A 30 -3.95 -5.28 6.02
CA LEU A 30 -3.59 -4.40 7.13
C LEU A 30 -2.28 -3.64 6.85
N ALA A 31 -1.26 -4.32 6.31
CA ALA A 31 0.00 -3.68 5.94
C ALA A 31 -0.17 -2.66 4.80
N HIS A 32 -1.06 -2.92 3.84
CA HIS A 32 -1.41 -1.98 2.77
C HIS A 32 -1.97 -0.67 3.33
N GLU A 33 -2.93 -0.77 4.25
CA GLU A 33 -3.54 0.40 4.89
C GLU A 33 -2.56 1.18 5.78
N VAL A 34 -1.63 0.49 6.44
CA VAL A 34 -0.54 1.15 7.19
C VAL A 34 0.41 1.86 6.23
N ASN A 35 0.78 1.23 5.12
CA ASN A 35 1.68 1.81 4.12
C ASN A 35 1.12 3.06 3.45
N HIS A 36 -0.20 3.24 3.37
CA HIS A 36 -0.77 4.51 2.92
C HIS A 36 -0.38 5.71 3.80
N GLY A 37 -0.02 5.50 5.06
CA GLY A 37 0.58 6.54 5.90
C GLY A 37 2.00 6.97 5.47
N PHE A 38 2.64 6.20 4.60
CA PHE A 38 4.01 6.41 4.14
C PHE A 38 4.15 6.44 2.61
N ASP A 39 3.03 6.44 1.89
CA ASP A 39 3.04 6.54 0.43
C ASP A 39 3.40 7.96 -0.03
N ASN A 40 3.34 8.21 -1.34
CA ASN A 40 3.71 9.49 -1.94
C ASN A 40 2.95 10.71 -1.40
N LYS A 41 1.81 10.51 -0.73
CA LYS A 41 1.06 11.56 -0.04
C LYS A 41 1.18 11.41 1.47
N GLY A 42 1.06 10.20 2.00
CA GLY A 42 1.04 9.91 3.43
C GLY A 42 2.28 10.41 4.16
N HIS A 43 3.47 10.22 3.57
CA HIS A 43 4.73 10.63 4.20
C HIS A 43 4.86 12.15 4.42
N LEU A 44 3.97 12.97 3.86
CA LEU A 44 3.95 14.42 4.05
C LEU A 44 3.23 14.83 5.34
N TYR A 45 2.63 13.88 6.06
CA TYR A 45 1.86 14.11 7.27
C TYR A 45 2.55 13.49 8.48
N ASP A 46 2.45 14.15 9.62
CA ASP A 46 2.93 13.62 10.89
C ASP A 46 1.90 12.69 11.57
N LYS A 47 2.22 12.22 12.78
CA LYS A 47 1.34 11.34 13.57
C LYS A 47 -0.02 11.94 13.94
N ASN A 48 -0.16 13.26 13.90
CA ASN A 48 -1.39 13.98 14.21
C ASN A 48 -2.20 14.28 12.94
N GLY A 49 -1.66 13.97 11.76
CA GLY A 49 -2.27 14.30 10.47
C GLY A 49 -2.00 15.73 10.02
N GLU A 50 -0.99 16.41 10.60
CA GLU A 50 -0.58 17.73 10.15
C GLU A 50 0.48 17.62 9.06
N ARG A 51 0.38 18.46 8.03
CA ARG A 51 1.35 18.46 6.94
C ARG A 51 2.69 19.00 7.43
N LEU A 52 3.69 18.13 7.52
CA LEU A 52 5.01 18.45 8.04
C LEU A 52 6.07 17.73 7.19
N GLY A 53 7.06 18.47 6.70
CA GLY A 53 8.23 17.88 6.04
C GLY A 53 9.19 17.28 7.07
N TRP A 54 8.86 16.09 7.59
CA TRP A 54 9.63 15.44 8.67
C TRP A 54 10.76 14.54 8.18
N LEU A 55 10.78 14.21 6.87
CA LEU A 55 11.94 13.57 6.25
C LEU A 55 13.07 14.59 6.06
N SER A 56 14.31 14.15 6.26
CA SER A 56 15.48 14.93 5.86
C SER A 56 15.52 15.09 4.33
N ALA A 57 16.17 16.16 3.84
CA ALA A 57 16.31 16.40 2.39
C ALA A 57 16.91 15.18 1.67
N MET A 58 17.94 14.57 2.27
CA MET A 58 18.57 13.36 1.78
C MET A 58 17.58 12.19 1.70
N ALA A 59 16.78 11.95 2.75
CA ALA A 59 15.80 10.88 2.75
C ALA A 59 14.69 11.11 1.70
N GLY A 60 14.26 12.35 1.53
CA GLY A 60 13.27 12.73 0.51
C GLY A 60 13.77 12.46 -0.92
N GLU A 61 15.04 12.75 -1.22
CA GLU A 61 15.62 12.44 -2.53
C GLU A 61 15.63 10.93 -2.82
N TYR A 62 16.08 10.11 -1.85
CA TYR A 62 16.06 8.66 -2.00
C TYR A 62 14.65 8.09 -2.10
N TYR A 63 13.68 8.67 -1.38
CA TYR A 63 12.28 8.28 -1.47
C TYR A 63 11.74 8.52 -2.88
N ASN A 64 11.93 9.73 -3.42
CA ASN A 64 11.49 10.10 -4.77
C ASN A 64 12.11 9.17 -5.83
N LYS A 65 13.40 8.89 -5.73
CA LYS A 65 14.08 7.97 -6.65
C LYS A 65 13.48 6.56 -6.64
N ARG A 66 13.09 6.04 -5.46
CA ARG A 66 12.42 4.73 -5.34
C ARG A 66 11.00 4.78 -5.88
N GLN A 67 10.26 5.85 -5.61
CA GLN A 67 8.93 6.05 -6.17
C GLN A 67 8.95 6.02 -7.70
N ASP A 68 9.91 6.72 -8.33
CA ASP A 68 10.02 6.78 -9.79
C ASP A 68 10.30 5.40 -10.39
N CYS A 69 11.08 4.56 -9.72
CA CYS A 69 11.29 3.17 -10.13
C CYS A 69 9.97 2.37 -10.22
N PHE A 70 9.06 2.55 -9.25
CA PHE A 70 7.74 1.93 -9.32
C PHE A 70 6.88 2.52 -10.44
N VAL A 71 6.89 3.85 -10.63
CA VAL A 71 6.18 4.49 -11.76
C VAL A 71 6.62 3.88 -13.10
N GLU A 72 7.93 3.76 -13.32
CA GLU A 72 8.51 3.13 -14.51
C GLU A 72 8.09 1.67 -14.66
N GLN A 73 8.14 0.89 -13.57
CA GLN A 73 7.72 -0.51 -13.57
C GLN A 73 6.26 -0.63 -14.02
N PHE A 74 5.35 0.09 -13.37
CA PHE A 74 3.93 0.01 -13.67
C PHE A 74 3.58 0.58 -15.05
N ASN A 75 4.39 1.49 -15.61
CA ASN A 75 4.22 1.98 -16.98
C ASN A 75 4.61 0.97 -18.07
N LYS A 76 5.43 -0.05 -17.73
CA LYS A 76 5.82 -1.10 -18.68
C LYS A 76 4.80 -2.24 -18.79
N TYR A 77 3.83 -2.31 -17.87
CA TYR A 77 2.79 -3.33 -17.94
C TYR A 77 1.88 -3.14 -19.16
N PRO A 78 1.60 -4.21 -19.92
CA PRO A 78 0.78 -4.13 -21.11
C PRO A 78 -0.66 -3.77 -20.74
N ILE A 79 -1.36 -3.10 -21.65
CA ILE A 79 -2.78 -2.79 -21.50
C ILE A 79 -3.58 -3.89 -22.20
N ASP A 80 -4.55 -4.45 -21.49
CA ASP A 80 -5.57 -5.30 -22.08
C ASP A 80 -6.40 -4.46 -23.05
N LYS A 81 -6.36 -4.85 -24.33
CA LYS A 81 -7.04 -4.13 -25.41
C LYS A 81 -8.57 -4.18 -25.30
N ASN A 82 -9.12 -5.17 -24.61
CA ASN A 82 -10.56 -5.33 -24.46
C ASN A 82 -11.11 -4.53 -23.28
N THR A 83 -10.33 -4.39 -22.20
CA THR A 83 -10.78 -3.71 -20.97
C THR A 83 -10.15 -2.33 -20.76
N ASN A 84 -9.15 -1.97 -21.57
CA ASN A 84 -8.32 -0.76 -21.40
C ASN A 84 -7.70 -0.64 -19.99
N ARG A 85 -7.38 -1.77 -19.35
CA ARG A 85 -6.72 -1.83 -18.04
C ARG A 85 -5.30 -2.36 -18.17
N LYS A 86 -4.38 -1.87 -17.33
CA LYS A 86 -3.04 -2.47 -17.21
C LYS A 86 -3.16 -3.89 -16.65
N ILE A 87 -2.43 -4.83 -17.25
CA ILE A 87 -2.34 -6.25 -16.88
C ILE A 87 -1.14 -6.44 -15.97
#